data_AF-A0A519DKR0-F1
#
_entry.id   AF-A0A519DKR0-F1
#
_cell.length_a   1.000
_cell.length_b   1.000
_cell.length_c   1.000
_cell.angle_alpha   90.00
_cell.angle_beta   90.00
_cell.angle_gamma   90.00
#
_symmetry.space_group_name_H-M   'P 1'
#
loop_
_entity.id
_entity.type
_entity.pdbx_description
1 polymer ?
#
loop_
_entity_poly.entity_id
_entity_poly.type
_entity_poly.pdbx_seq_one_letter_code
_entity_poly.pdbx_strand_id
1 'polypeptide(L)'
;MVGGVPLEFEMILVGGTGTMGADSWWQHSFGSEEPIAGGYIPIGLNRGDHEGEVSLSIEKVREILYDSDYALTGDFASIFMYAELSGESLPTGADGLEMGGVIAPWNDAAVASLYGISESDAAALRSWVSDFMFEEVIGALLSFQYGASAITTQSINNWLYGWSDAVLVGLFDEESSWVSLETDDTYYGSENDDRPNGMSTGDFSVYVMSTGTGAHAEDGTTGQRLMQGYLNSDGDGLCDFKLNSDGSADTSDEGEGFDCAENEIYGLTEHLPWRAPHREASTLGLLSDHVGNANTVVTGTIGGIASADESFKVNLVGYAITESVPGEMEEYKEIPMRAHTVDLDPAQHQIQAKLIGSGTFVDVLPGALPVYFGSHVDIKVEPVTNVAMYGKSVSMFHFDLRGPGNMNPDFSDGSTDTHPVFEIHTFSEIPDDSADIFKCKVLHNLGPMGWSDFGGSGDCELEGTGTIDMVAAALYIVGIALLAYGGMMMVGGRSAKGGSLLAASEKEE
;
A
#
# COMPACT_ATOMS: atom_id res chain seq x y z
N MET A 1 4.24 6.20 -67.92
CA MET A 1 4.87 7.21 -67.06
C MET A 1 4.64 6.76 -65.63
N VAL A 2 5.66 6.18 -65.02
CA VAL A 2 5.64 5.70 -63.63
C VAL A 2 6.18 6.87 -62.80
N GLY A 3 5.30 7.59 -62.12
CA GLY A 3 5.67 8.66 -61.20
C GLY A 3 6.03 8.05 -59.85
N GLY A 4 7.32 7.85 -59.61
CA GLY A 4 7.83 7.63 -58.26
C GLY A 4 7.73 8.95 -57.49
N VAL A 5 7.16 8.90 -56.28
CA VAL A 5 7.16 10.02 -55.35
C VAL A 5 8.63 10.30 -55.00
N PRO A 6 9.18 11.51 -55.23
CA PRO A 6 10.55 11.78 -54.83
C PRO A 6 10.58 11.85 -53.30
N LEU A 7 11.17 10.83 -52.66
CA LEU A 7 11.47 10.78 -51.22
C LEU A 7 12.73 11.61 -50.85
N GLU A 8 13.32 12.28 -51.85
CA GLU A 8 14.61 12.96 -51.74
C GLU A 8 14.56 14.36 -52.38
N PHE A 9 15.16 15.33 -51.70
CA PHE A 9 15.33 16.72 -52.14
C PHE A 9 16.71 16.93 -52.76
N GLU A 10 16.75 17.57 -53.93
CA GLU A 10 18.01 17.87 -54.63
C GLU A 10 18.73 19.07 -53.99
N MET A 11 19.80 18.82 -53.24
CA MET A 11 20.51 19.85 -52.46
C MET A 11 21.20 20.90 -53.34
N ILE A 12 21.40 20.62 -54.64
CA ILE A 12 21.92 21.60 -55.60
C ILE A 12 21.03 22.84 -55.70
N LEU A 13 19.73 22.74 -55.40
CA LEU A 13 18.78 23.85 -55.43
C LEU A 13 19.05 24.88 -54.32
N VAL A 14 19.74 24.49 -53.26
CA VAL A 14 20.09 25.32 -52.10
C VAL A 14 21.60 25.53 -51.96
N GLY A 15 22.37 25.23 -53.02
CA GLY A 15 23.82 25.43 -53.05
C GLY A 15 24.66 24.30 -52.45
N GLY A 16 24.03 23.17 -52.10
CA GLY A 16 24.69 21.94 -51.65
C GLY A 16 25.00 20.96 -52.80
N THR A 17 25.39 19.73 -52.42
CA THR A 17 25.67 18.64 -53.37
C THR A 17 24.93 17.37 -52.96
N GLY A 18 24.43 16.61 -53.93
CA GLY A 18 23.71 15.34 -53.69
C GLY A 18 22.23 15.54 -53.39
N THR A 19 21.61 14.51 -52.82
CA THR A 19 20.21 14.48 -52.42
C THR A 19 20.07 14.35 -50.90
N MET A 20 18.95 14.80 -50.35
CA MET A 20 18.63 14.74 -48.92
C MET A 20 17.26 14.08 -48.72
N GLY A 21 17.21 13.02 -47.92
CA GLY A 21 15.96 12.37 -47.51
C GLY A 21 15.36 13.02 -46.25
N ALA A 22 14.12 12.65 -45.93
CA ALA A 22 13.41 13.13 -44.74
C ALA A 22 14.17 12.82 -43.43
N ASP A 23 14.71 11.61 -43.29
CA ASP A 23 15.45 11.21 -42.08
C ASP A 23 16.73 12.04 -41.88
N SER A 24 17.49 12.27 -42.96
CA SER A 24 18.68 13.13 -42.89
C SER A 24 18.31 14.57 -42.61
N TRP A 25 17.23 15.08 -43.21
CA TRP A 25 16.75 16.43 -42.94
C TRP A 25 16.34 16.59 -41.47
N TRP A 26 15.64 15.62 -40.90
CA TRP A 26 15.29 15.59 -39.48
C TRP A 26 16.52 15.61 -38.58
N GLN A 27 17.48 14.71 -38.81
CA GLN A 27 18.68 14.60 -37.98
C GLN A 27 19.54 15.88 -38.04
N HIS A 28 19.58 16.56 -39.18
CA HIS A 28 20.22 17.87 -39.29
C HIS A 28 19.47 18.96 -38.53
N SER A 29 18.17 19.07 -38.78
CA SER A 29 17.35 20.18 -38.29
C SER A 29 17.03 20.07 -36.80
N PHE A 30 17.11 18.87 -36.22
CA PHE A 30 16.91 18.65 -34.80
C PHE A 30 17.98 19.33 -33.94
N GLY A 31 19.26 19.14 -34.30
CA GLY A 31 20.40 19.62 -33.50
C GLY A 31 21.11 20.87 -34.06
N SER A 32 20.63 21.44 -35.17
CA SER A 32 21.28 22.56 -35.86
C SER A 32 20.28 23.32 -36.75
N GLU A 33 20.74 24.39 -37.40
CA GLU A 33 19.99 25.11 -38.44
C GLU A 33 19.55 24.15 -39.56
N GLU A 34 18.31 24.30 -40.03
CA GLU A 34 17.72 23.42 -41.03
C GLU A 34 18.34 23.66 -42.42
N PRO A 35 18.75 22.60 -43.13
CA PRO A 35 19.67 22.73 -44.26
C PRO A 35 19.03 23.20 -45.57
N ILE A 36 17.70 23.37 -45.65
CA ILE A 36 16.98 23.68 -46.89
C ILE A 36 16.57 25.14 -46.96
N ALA A 37 15.72 25.62 -46.05
CA ALA A 37 15.27 27.02 -46.04
C ALA A 37 16.01 27.90 -45.00
N GLY A 38 16.87 27.30 -44.16
CA GLY A 38 17.59 27.99 -43.10
C GLY A 38 16.70 28.32 -41.89
N GLY A 39 17.32 28.83 -40.83
CA GLY A 39 16.67 29.01 -39.53
C GLY A 39 16.44 27.69 -38.77
N TYR A 40 15.64 27.75 -37.70
CA TYR A 40 15.45 26.62 -36.79
C TYR A 40 14.02 26.11 -36.82
N ILE A 41 13.86 24.78 -36.82
CA ILE A 41 12.53 24.17 -36.79
C ILE A 41 11.94 24.25 -35.38
N PRO A 42 10.62 24.46 -35.24
CA PRO A 42 9.98 24.63 -33.92
C PRO A 42 10.00 23.37 -33.04
N ILE A 43 10.27 22.21 -33.64
CA ILE A 43 10.25 20.90 -32.99
C ILE A 43 11.67 20.36 -32.68
N GLY A 44 12.71 21.14 -32.99
CA GLY A 44 14.12 20.79 -32.71
C GLY A 44 14.61 21.38 -31.39
N LEU A 45 15.89 21.18 -31.09
CA LEU A 45 16.54 21.66 -29.86
C LEU A 45 16.71 23.18 -29.82
N ASN A 46 16.89 23.81 -30.98
CA ASN A 46 17.00 25.26 -31.11
C ASN A 46 15.62 25.94 -31.08
N ARG A 47 14.83 25.69 -30.03
CA ARG A 47 13.50 26.27 -29.83
C ARG A 47 13.46 27.21 -28.63
N GLY A 48 12.51 28.16 -28.65
CA GLY A 48 12.26 29.04 -27.52
C GLY A 48 13.49 29.84 -27.12
N ASP A 49 13.85 29.78 -25.84
CA ASP A 49 15.00 30.52 -25.28
C ASP A 49 16.36 29.96 -25.75
N HIS A 50 16.38 28.78 -26.37
CA HIS A 50 17.60 28.12 -26.87
C HIS A 50 17.83 28.31 -28.38
N GLU A 51 17.08 29.20 -29.04
CA GLU A 51 17.20 29.42 -30.49
C GLU A 51 18.62 29.90 -30.87
N GLY A 52 19.33 29.05 -31.63
CA GLY A 52 20.68 29.32 -32.13
C GLY A 52 21.81 29.06 -31.13
N GLU A 53 21.50 28.49 -29.98
CA GLU A 53 22.50 28.10 -28.98
C GLU A 53 23.10 26.71 -29.27
N VAL A 54 22.33 25.83 -29.90
CA VAL A 54 22.67 24.41 -30.08
C VAL A 54 23.26 24.16 -31.46
N SER A 55 24.42 23.50 -31.49
CA SER A 55 25.05 23.04 -32.74
C SER A 55 25.67 21.66 -32.56
N LEU A 56 24.84 20.64 -32.77
CA LEU A 56 25.25 19.23 -32.67
C LEU A 56 25.54 18.64 -34.06
N SER A 57 26.51 17.72 -34.11
CA SER A 57 26.73 16.93 -35.31
C SER A 57 25.63 15.87 -35.48
N ILE A 58 25.43 15.39 -36.71
CA ILE A 58 24.45 14.32 -37.00
C ILE A 58 24.73 13.08 -36.16
N GLU A 59 26.01 12.71 -36.01
CA GLU A 59 26.41 11.55 -35.22
C GLU A 59 25.97 11.71 -33.76
N LYS A 60 26.11 12.91 -33.19
CA LYS A 60 25.67 13.18 -31.82
C LYS A 60 24.15 13.20 -31.68
N VAL A 61 23.43 13.76 -32.67
CA VAL A 61 21.96 13.70 -32.70
C VAL A 61 21.48 12.25 -32.76
N ARG A 62 22.11 11.42 -33.58
CA ARG A 62 21.78 10.00 -33.67
C ARG A 62 22.08 9.24 -32.37
N GLU A 63 23.19 9.55 -31.71
CA GLU A 63 23.53 8.98 -30.41
C GLU A 63 22.46 9.32 -29.35
N ILE A 64 22.03 10.58 -29.29
CA ILE A 64 21.00 11.03 -28.34
C ILE A 64 19.63 10.42 -28.65
N LEU A 65 19.25 10.33 -29.93
CA LEU A 65 17.91 9.88 -30.29
C LEU A 65 17.78 8.36 -30.43
N TYR A 66 18.75 7.69 -31.06
CA TYR A 66 18.54 6.33 -31.62
C TYR A 66 19.60 5.30 -31.27
N ASP A 67 20.88 5.68 -31.27
CA ASP A 67 21.98 4.71 -31.41
C ASP A 67 22.66 4.36 -30.07
N SER A 68 22.47 5.15 -28.99
CA SER A 68 23.09 4.88 -27.69
C SER A 68 22.22 4.07 -26.73
N ASP A 69 22.81 3.49 -25.70
CA ASP A 69 22.07 2.86 -24.58
C ASP A 69 21.20 3.89 -23.82
N TYR A 70 21.49 5.18 -24.00
CA TYR A 70 20.73 6.32 -23.45
C TYR A 70 19.86 7.00 -24.51
N ALA A 71 19.52 6.30 -25.59
CA ALA A 71 18.71 6.85 -26.68
C ALA A 71 17.30 7.23 -26.20
N LEU A 72 16.86 8.45 -26.51
CA LEU A 72 15.55 8.97 -26.13
C LEU A 72 14.37 8.33 -26.87
N THR A 73 14.60 7.59 -27.96
CA THR A 73 13.55 6.75 -28.56
C THR A 73 13.52 5.32 -28.04
N GLY A 74 14.45 4.96 -27.14
CA GLY A 74 14.47 3.66 -26.47
C GLY A 74 13.89 3.72 -25.06
N ASP A 75 14.12 2.65 -24.30
CA ASP A 75 13.57 2.49 -22.95
C ASP A 75 14.07 3.56 -21.96
N PHE A 76 15.24 4.15 -22.25
CA PHE A 76 15.83 5.21 -21.44
C PHE A 76 14.97 6.48 -21.36
N ALA A 77 14.03 6.69 -22.29
CA ALA A 77 13.11 7.83 -22.24
C ALA A 77 12.34 7.90 -20.91
N SER A 78 11.90 6.74 -20.40
CA SER A 78 11.18 6.64 -19.13
C SER A 78 12.07 6.97 -17.92
N ILE A 79 13.35 6.57 -17.98
CA ILE A 79 14.36 6.87 -16.96
C ILE A 79 14.71 8.37 -16.98
N PHE A 80 14.86 8.96 -18.17
CA PHE A 80 15.10 10.38 -18.34
C PHE A 80 13.93 11.19 -17.75
N MET A 81 12.69 10.79 -18.04
CA MET A 81 11.49 11.43 -17.48
C MET A 81 11.42 11.32 -15.96
N TYR A 82 11.73 10.15 -15.40
CA TYR A 82 11.85 10.01 -13.94
C TYR A 82 12.83 11.04 -13.39
N ALA A 83 14.03 11.13 -13.98
CA ALA A 83 15.08 12.01 -13.49
C ALA A 83 14.75 13.50 -13.63
N GLU A 84 14.05 13.91 -14.69
CA GLU A 84 13.54 15.27 -14.82
C GLU A 84 12.51 15.61 -13.74
N LEU A 85 11.57 14.70 -13.47
CA LEU A 85 10.48 14.95 -12.53
C LEU A 85 10.94 14.85 -11.06
N SER A 86 11.89 13.98 -10.74
CA SER A 86 12.45 13.84 -9.39
C SER A 86 13.57 14.84 -9.10
N GLY A 87 14.27 15.31 -10.14
CA GLY A 87 15.54 16.02 -10.00
C GLY A 87 16.71 15.11 -9.59
N GLU A 88 16.54 13.79 -9.63
CA GLU A 88 17.52 12.79 -9.21
C GLU A 88 17.55 11.58 -10.16
N SER A 89 18.73 11.00 -10.40
CA SER A 89 18.83 9.75 -11.15
C SER A 89 18.21 8.58 -10.40
N LEU A 90 17.76 7.55 -11.12
CA LEU A 90 17.48 6.27 -10.47
C LEU A 90 18.74 5.69 -9.80
N PRO A 91 18.59 4.86 -8.76
CA PRO A 91 19.70 4.16 -8.12
C PRO A 91 20.50 3.35 -9.13
N THR A 92 21.78 3.72 -9.32
CA THR A 92 22.65 3.11 -10.32
C THR A 92 23.89 2.49 -9.66
N GLY A 93 24.15 1.22 -9.96
CA GLY A 93 25.32 0.45 -9.56
C GLY A 93 26.44 0.46 -10.60
N ALA A 94 27.35 -0.51 -10.52
CA ALA A 94 28.47 -0.64 -11.45
C ALA A 94 28.05 -1.08 -12.87
N ASP A 95 26.96 -1.86 -12.95
CA ASP A 95 26.52 -2.53 -14.17
C ASP A 95 25.13 -2.05 -14.67
N GLY A 96 24.56 -0.99 -14.08
CA GLY A 96 23.24 -0.46 -14.45
C GLY A 96 22.38 -0.09 -13.25
N LEU A 97 21.05 -0.13 -13.41
CA LEU A 97 20.11 0.13 -12.32
C LEU A 97 20.23 -0.96 -11.24
N GLU A 98 20.38 -0.55 -9.98
CA GLU A 98 20.57 -1.47 -8.86
C GLU A 98 19.92 -0.90 -7.59
N MET A 99 19.15 -1.72 -6.87
CA MET A 99 18.59 -1.33 -5.58
C MET A 99 19.70 -0.89 -4.62
N GLY A 100 19.51 0.29 -4.00
CA GLY A 100 20.51 0.84 -3.08
C GLY A 100 21.80 1.32 -3.77
N GLY A 101 21.78 1.44 -5.10
CA GLY A 101 22.81 2.07 -5.89
C GLY A 101 22.96 3.57 -5.60
N VAL A 102 23.87 4.22 -6.32
CA VAL A 102 24.14 5.65 -6.15
C VAL A 102 23.04 6.46 -6.83
N ILE A 103 22.45 7.39 -6.06
CA ILE A 103 21.54 8.43 -6.56
C ILE A 103 22.36 9.70 -6.78
N ALA A 104 22.28 10.27 -7.98
CA ALA A 104 22.99 11.49 -8.35
C ALA A 104 22.00 12.62 -8.65
N PRO A 105 22.32 13.89 -8.31
CA PRO A 105 21.51 15.03 -8.71
C PRO A 105 21.38 15.10 -10.24
N TRP A 106 20.16 15.28 -10.73
CA TRP A 106 19.87 15.46 -12.14
C TRP A 106 19.87 16.95 -12.50
N ASN A 107 20.86 17.36 -13.31
CA ASN A 107 21.03 18.74 -13.74
C ASN A 107 21.77 18.80 -15.10
N ASP A 108 21.96 20.01 -15.61
CA ASP A 108 22.60 20.23 -16.93
C ASP A 108 24.00 19.61 -17.01
N ALA A 109 24.78 19.66 -15.93
CA ALA A 109 26.11 19.05 -15.89
C ALA A 109 26.04 17.52 -15.93
N ALA A 110 25.04 16.91 -15.29
CA ALA A 110 24.82 15.46 -15.34
C ALA A 110 24.46 15.01 -16.76
N VAL A 111 23.51 15.68 -17.41
CA VAL A 111 23.08 15.37 -18.79
C VAL A 111 24.19 15.66 -19.80
N ALA A 112 24.92 16.77 -19.62
CA ALA A 112 26.10 17.10 -20.44
C ALA A 112 27.17 16.00 -20.36
N SER A 113 27.44 15.49 -19.15
CA SER A 113 28.37 14.38 -18.95
C SER A 113 27.87 13.07 -19.54
N LEU A 114 26.56 12.81 -19.51
CA LEU A 114 25.95 11.59 -20.04
C LEU A 114 26.14 11.47 -21.55
N TYR A 115 25.84 12.54 -22.30
CA TYR A 115 25.93 12.55 -23.77
C TYR A 115 27.24 13.13 -24.29
N GLY A 116 28.13 13.63 -23.43
CA GLY A 116 29.36 14.31 -23.85
C GLY A 116 29.11 15.58 -24.67
N ILE A 117 28.12 16.37 -24.28
CA ILE A 117 27.72 17.64 -24.91
C ILE A 117 28.00 18.83 -23.97
N SER A 118 27.79 20.07 -24.42
CA SER A 118 27.94 21.22 -23.53
C SER A 118 26.77 21.33 -22.55
N GLU A 119 26.95 22.01 -21.42
CA GLU A 119 25.85 22.29 -20.46
C GLU A 119 24.72 23.09 -21.12
N SER A 120 25.04 23.97 -22.07
CA SER A 120 24.03 24.72 -22.84
C SER A 120 23.19 23.81 -23.73
N ASP A 121 23.84 22.87 -24.45
CA ASP A 121 23.13 21.89 -25.27
C ASP A 121 22.30 20.93 -24.41
N ALA A 122 22.81 20.57 -23.23
CA ALA A 122 22.11 19.74 -22.27
C ALA A 122 20.86 20.45 -21.72
N ALA A 123 20.96 21.73 -21.34
CA ALA A 123 19.79 22.51 -20.92
C ALA A 123 18.70 22.54 -22.00
N ALA A 124 19.10 22.75 -23.27
CA ALA A 124 18.18 22.71 -24.40
C ALA A 124 17.54 21.32 -24.60
N LEU A 125 18.31 20.24 -24.44
CA LEU A 125 17.81 18.87 -24.50
C LEU A 125 16.79 18.57 -23.39
N ARG A 126 17.09 18.99 -22.16
CA ARG A 126 16.19 18.82 -21.01
C ARG A 126 14.88 19.58 -21.20
N SER A 127 14.96 20.85 -21.62
CA SER A 127 13.77 21.65 -21.97
C SER A 127 13.00 21.06 -23.13
N TRP A 128 13.67 20.45 -24.12
CA TRP A 128 12.99 19.72 -25.19
C TRP A 128 12.24 18.48 -24.68
N VAL A 129 12.80 17.71 -23.75
CA VAL A 129 12.10 16.54 -23.20
C VAL A 129 10.93 16.96 -22.29
N SER A 130 11.18 17.83 -21.31
CA SER A 130 10.18 18.26 -20.32
C SER A 130 9.11 19.17 -20.95
N ASP A 131 9.54 20.32 -21.48
CA ASP A 131 8.62 21.41 -21.81
C ASP A 131 8.02 21.27 -23.22
N PHE A 132 8.63 20.47 -24.10
CA PHE A 132 8.05 20.20 -25.43
C PHE A 132 7.36 18.85 -25.46
N MET A 133 8.15 17.79 -25.28
CA MET A 133 7.67 16.45 -25.57
C MET A 133 6.59 16.07 -24.55
N PHE A 134 6.88 16.19 -23.27
CA PHE A 134 5.95 15.81 -22.21
C PHE A 134 4.76 16.79 -22.11
N GLU A 135 5.02 18.09 -21.95
CA GLU A 135 3.95 19.08 -21.72
C GLU A 135 3.07 19.36 -22.96
N GLU A 136 3.65 19.46 -24.16
CA GLU A 136 2.89 19.86 -25.36
C GLU A 136 2.55 18.69 -26.29
N VAL A 137 3.54 17.86 -26.65
CA VAL A 137 3.39 16.87 -27.72
C VAL A 137 2.61 15.64 -27.27
N ILE A 138 2.96 15.05 -26.13
CA ILE A 138 2.33 13.81 -25.66
C ILE A 138 0.84 14.04 -25.41
N GLY A 139 0.47 15.11 -24.69
CA GLY A 139 -0.94 15.44 -24.46
C GLY A 139 -1.73 15.66 -25.75
N ALA A 140 -1.16 16.39 -26.72
CA ALA A 140 -1.78 16.61 -28.02
C ALA A 140 -1.92 15.31 -28.82
N LEU A 141 -0.91 14.43 -28.77
CA LEU A 141 -0.92 13.15 -29.45
C LEU A 141 -1.96 12.21 -28.85
N LEU A 142 -2.04 12.13 -27.52
CA LEU A 142 -3.05 11.34 -26.82
C LEU A 142 -4.47 11.79 -27.17
N SER A 143 -4.70 13.11 -27.22
CA SER A 143 -6.00 13.67 -27.58
C SER A 143 -6.33 13.46 -29.07
N PHE A 144 -5.38 13.70 -29.97
CA PHE A 144 -5.59 13.58 -31.41
C PHE A 144 -5.75 12.13 -31.87
N GLN A 145 -4.91 11.23 -31.37
CA GLN A 145 -4.86 9.84 -31.82
C GLN A 145 -5.93 8.98 -31.15
N TYR A 146 -6.19 9.19 -29.85
CA TYR A 146 -7.06 8.33 -29.05
C TYR A 146 -8.34 9.01 -28.56
N GLY A 147 -8.52 10.31 -28.84
CA GLY A 147 -9.70 11.05 -28.39
C GLY A 147 -9.73 11.29 -26.88
N ALA A 148 -8.60 11.14 -26.20
CA ALA A 148 -8.49 11.31 -24.77
C ALA A 148 -8.60 12.79 -24.35
N SER A 149 -9.12 13.01 -23.15
CA SER A 149 -9.12 14.30 -22.47
C SER A 149 -8.33 14.19 -21.16
N ALA A 150 -7.70 15.29 -20.74
CA ALA A 150 -6.96 15.34 -19.48
C ALA A 150 -7.81 15.01 -18.25
N ILE A 151 -9.14 15.21 -18.33
CA ILE A 151 -10.09 14.90 -17.27
C ILE A 151 -11.31 14.22 -17.89
N THR A 152 -11.74 13.12 -17.29
CA THR A 152 -12.97 12.41 -17.66
C THR A 152 -13.96 12.46 -16.51
N THR A 153 -15.24 12.66 -16.81
CA THR A 153 -16.33 12.60 -15.82
C THR A 153 -17.09 11.29 -15.99
N GLN A 154 -17.21 10.52 -14.91
CA GLN A 154 -17.93 9.25 -14.90
C GLN A 154 -18.72 9.04 -13.61
N SER A 155 -19.59 8.03 -13.61
CA SER A 155 -20.33 7.67 -12.39
C SER A 155 -19.39 7.06 -11.34
N ILE A 156 -19.77 7.16 -10.06
CA ILE A 156 -19.00 6.55 -8.95
C ILE A 156 -18.81 5.05 -9.19
N ASN A 157 -19.80 4.35 -9.73
CA ASN A 157 -19.68 2.92 -10.01
C ASN A 157 -18.60 2.62 -11.05
N ASN A 158 -18.55 3.38 -12.14
CA ASN A 158 -17.49 3.21 -13.14
C ASN A 158 -16.12 3.52 -12.52
N TRP A 159 -16.04 4.52 -11.65
CA TRP A 159 -14.77 4.89 -11.02
C TRP A 159 -14.29 3.87 -9.98
N LEU A 160 -15.20 3.32 -9.18
CA LEU A 160 -14.87 2.38 -8.12
C LEU A 160 -14.64 0.96 -8.65
N TYR A 161 -15.55 0.50 -9.52
CA TYR A 161 -15.65 -0.89 -9.92
C TYR A 161 -15.26 -1.17 -11.37
N GLY A 162 -14.88 -0.16 -12.16
CA GLY A 162 -14.32 -0.41 -13.49
C GLY A 162 -14.71 0.58 -14.56
N TRP A 163 -13.72 1.05 -15.31
CA TRP A 163 -13.92 1.71 -16.59
C TRP A 163 -12.83 1.31 -17.58
N SER A 164 -13.15 1.38 -18.87
CA SER A 164 -12.19 1.20 -19.96
C SER A 164 -11.60 2.55 -20.36
N ASP A 165 -10.27 2.65 -20.36
CA ASP A 165 -9.54 3.83 -20.80
C ASP A 165 -9.25 3.79 -22.31
N ALA A 166 -9.73 4.79 -23.04
CA ALA A 166 -9.59 4.85 -24.50
C ALA A 166 -8.12 4.93 -25.00
N VAL A 167 -7.21 5.48 -24.20
CA VAL A 167 -5.78 5.51 -24.51
C VAL A 167 -5.22 4.09 -24.42
N LEU A 168 -5.54 3.37 -23.36
CA LEU A 168 -5.08 1.99 -23.19
C LEU A 168 -5.65 1.07 -24.28
N VAL A 169 -6.92 1.25 -24.67
CA VAL A 169 -7.50 0.54 -25.84
C VAL A 169 -6.66 0.76 -27.10
N GLY A 170 -6.19 2.00 -27.31
CA GLY A 170 -5.45 2.36 -28.52
C GLY A 170 -3.97 2.00 -28.52
N LEU A 171 -3.35 1.88 -27.34
CA LEU A 171 -1.93 1.51 -27.18
C LEU A 171 -1.72 0.01 -27.06
N PHE A 172 -2.63 -0.67 -26.36
CA PHE A 172 -2.54 -2.10 -26.07
C PHE A 172 -3.73 -2.81 -26.75
N ASP A 173 -4.81 -3.02 -26.01
CA ASP A 173 -6.05 -3.60 -26.48
C ASP A 173 -7.21 -3.29 -25.51
N GLU A 174 -8.41 -3.74 -25.86
CA GLU A 174 -9.59 -3.52 -25.03
C GLU A 174 -9.52 -4.24 -23.68
N GLU A 175 -8.86 -5.38 -23.59
CA GLU A 175 -8.80 -6.19 -22.36
C GLU A 175 -7.89 -5.53 -21.32
N SER A 176 -6.73 -5.04 -21.76
CA SER A 176 -5.75 -4.31 -20.96
C SER A 176 -6.17 -2.88 -20.63
N SER A 177 -7.32 -2.43 -21.13
CA SER A 177 -7.80 -1.06 -20.94
C SER A 177 -8.59 -0.83 -19.67
N TRP A 178 -8.99 -1.91 -19.00
CA TRP A 178 -9.84 -1.81 -17.83
C TRP A 178 -9.04 -1.56 -16.58
N VAL A 179 -9.54 -0.61 -15.78
CA VAL A 179 -8.94 -0.19 -14.53
C VAL A 179 -10.04 -0.02 -13.49
N SER A 180 -9.76 -0.35 -12.24
CA SER A 180 -10.64 -0.13 -11.10
C SER A 180 -9.85 0.28 -9.85
N LEU A 181 -10.54 0.91 -8.90
CA LEU A 181 -9.95 1.22 -7.59
C LEU A 181 -10.17 0.12 -6.57
N GLU A 182 -11.25 -0.64 -6.74
CA GLU A 182 -11.58 -1.78 -5.90
C GLU A 182 -11.79 -3.01 -6.79
N THR A 183 -11.45 -4.18 -6.25
CA THR A 183 -11.62 -5.49 -6.89
C THR A 183 -13.07 -5.94 -6.72
N ASP A 184 -13.70 -6.40 -7.80
CA ASP A 184 -15.02 -7.03 -7.82
C ASP A 184 -14.98 -8.27 -8.74
N ASP A 185 -16.04 -9.08 -8.80
CA ASP A 185 -16.03 -10.26 -9.68
C ASP A 185 -15.76 -9.88 -11.14
N THR A 186 -16.28 -8.73 -11.60
CA THR A 186 -16.05 -8.21 -12.94
C THR A 186 -16.03 -6.69 -12.95
N TYR A 187 -15.39 -6.09 -13.96
CA TYR A 187 -15.44 -4.66 -14.14
C TYR A 187 -16.88 -4.19 -14.41
N TYR A 188 -17.28 -3.10 -13.78
CA TYR A 188 -18.63 -2.56 -13.92
C TYR A 188 -18.95 -2.18 -15.37
N GLY A 189 -19.99 -2.81 -15.94
CA GLY A 189 -20.44 -2.57 -17.32
C GLY A 189 -19.59 -3.25 -18.40
N SER A 190 -18.71 -4.18 -18.03
CA SER A 190 -17.92 -4.99 -18.97
C SER A 190 -18.72 -6.09 -19.68
N GLU A 191 -19.90 -6.45 -19.16
CA GLU A 191 -20.80 -7.43 -19.76
C GLU A 191 -21.33 -6.97 -21.12
N ASN A 192 -21.17 -7.79 -22.15
CA ASN A 192 -21.71 -7.55 -23.48
C ASN A 192 -22.06 -8.86 -24.20
N ASP A 193 -22.59 -8.77 -25.43
CA ASP A 193 -23.02 -9.94 -26.21
C ASP A 193 -21.87 -10.94 -26.49
N ASP A 194 -20.63 -10.45 -26.56
CA ASP A 194 -19.42 -11.27 -26.77
C ASP A 194 -18.81 -11.77 -25.43
N ARG A 195 -19.09 -11.06 -24.32
CA ARG A 195 -18.62 -11.34 -22.94
C ARG A 195 -19.81 -11.39 -21.97
N PRO A 196 -20.61 -12.47 -21.98
CA PRO A 196 -21.82 -12.56 -21.17
C PRO A 196 -21.55 -12.66 -19.66
N ASN A 197 -20.31 -12.94 -19.26
CA ASN A 197 -19.88 -13.03 -17.87
C ASN A 197 -18.98 -11.85 -17.46
N GLY A 198 -18.92 -10.77 -18.25
CA GLY A 198 -18.05 -9.62 -17.98
C GLY A 198 -16.56 -9.91 -18.15
N MET A 199 -15.73 -8.92 -17.87
CA MET A 199 -14.27 -9.05 -17.74
C MET A 199 -13.92 -9.09 -16.26
N SER A 200 -13.13 -10.09 -15.86
CA SER A 200 -12.65 -10.21 -14.49
C SER A 200 -11.83 -8.98 -14.09
N THR A 201 -11.92 -8.55 -12.83
CA THR A 201 -10.99 -7.54 -12.28
C THR A 201 -9.66 -8.14 -11.83
N GLY A 202 -9.43 -9.42 -12.16
CA GLY A 202 -8.26 -10.19 -11.77
C GLY A 202 -8.48 -10.93 -10.47
N ASP A 203 -7.40 -11.13 -9.72
CA ASP A 203 -7.36 -12.06 -8.62
C ASP A 203 -7.73 -11.45 -7.27
N PHE A 204 -8.51 -12.20 -6.48
CA PHE A 204 -8.98 -11.71 -5.19
C PHE A 204 -7.90 -11.76 -4.13
N SER A 205 -7.85 -10.74 -3.28
CA SER A 205 -7.04 -10.76 -2.07
C SER A 205 -7.55 -11.83 -1.10
N VAL A 206 -6.69 -12.76 -0.71
CA VAL A 206 -6.98 -13.80 0.28
C VAL A 206 -6.10 -13.63 1.52
N TYR A 207 -6.72 -13.76 2.68
CA TYR A 207 -6.05 -13.77 3.97
C TYR A 207 -5.99 -15.18 4.53
N VAL A 208 -4.78 -15.67 4.81
CA VAL A 208 -4.58 -16.99 5.41
C VAL A 208 -4.03 -16.80 6.82
N MET A 209 -4.77 -17.36 7.79
CA MET A 209 -4.30 -17.51 9.15
C MET A 209 -3.61 -18.87 9.29
N SER A 210 -2.31 -18.87 9.51
CA SER A 210 -1.54 -20.09 9.79
C SER A 210 -1.17 -20.15 11.26
N THR A 211 -1.36 -21.30 11.89
CA THR A 211 -0.88 -21.59 13.25
C THR A 211 0.56 -22.10 13.27
N GLY A 212 1.28 -22.01 12.14
CA GLY A 212 2.61 -22.61 11.96
C GLY A 212 2.55 -24.12 11.67
N THR A 213 1.43 -24.65 11.19
CA THR A 213 1.30 -26.05 10.74
C THR A 213 0.87 -26.10 9.28
N GLY A 214 1.57 -26.88 8.43
CA GLY A 214 1.31 -26.98 6.99
C GLY A 214 2.57 -26.74 6.15
N ALA A 215 2.43 -26.14 4.96
CA ALA A 215 3.54 -25.82 4.04
C ALA A 215 4.66 -24.95 4.66
N HIS A 216 4.37 -24.30 5.80
CA HIS A 216 5.29 -23.47 6.57
C HIS A 216 5.67 -24.08 7.93
N ALA A 217 5.45 -25.38 8.14
CA ALA A 217 5.74 -26.04 9.43
C ALA A 217 7.25 -26.11 9.78
N GLU A 218 8.12 -25.98 8.78
CA GLU A 218 9.58 -26.12 8.96
C GLU A 218 10.32 -24.78 9.08
N ASP A 219 9.61 -23.65 9.02
CA ASP A 219 10.21 -22.31 9.10
C ASP A 219 10.57 -21.85 10.54
N GLY A 220 10.29 -22.69 11.54
CA GLY A 220 10.67 -22.46 12.94
C GLY A 220 9.80 -21.44 13.69
N THR A 221 8.71 -20.94 13.08
CA THR A 221 7.83 -19.94 13.70
C THR A 221 6.52 -20.55 14.21
N THR A 222 6.55 -21.10 15.42
CA THR A 222 5.33 -21.55 16.10
C THR A 222 4.53 -20.33 16.60
N GLY A 223 3.57 -19.84 15.81
CA GLY A 223 2.71 -18.70 16.15
C GLY A 223 1.58 -18.49 15.15
N GLN A 224 0.52 -17.76 15.54
CA GLN A 224 -0.53 -17.33 14.61
C GLN A 224 0.05 -16.25 13.69
N ARG A 225 0.22 -16.55 12.40
CA ARG A 225 0.65 -15.61 11.35
C ARG A 225 -0.55 -15.25 10.49
N LEU A 226 -0.69 -13.96 10.17
CA LEU A 226 -1.64 -13.48 9.18
C LEU A 226 -0.84 -13.15 7.93
N MET A 227 -1.12 -13.88 6.85
CA MET A 227 -0.53 -13.64 5.54
C MET A 227 -1.61 -13.17 4.58
N GLN A 228 -1.23 -12.27 3.67
CA GLN A 228 -2.07 -11.82 2.57
C GLN A 228 -1.46 -12.32 1.27
N GLY A 229 -2.29 -12.81 0.37
CA GLY A 229 -1.91 -13.20 -0.99
C GLY A 229 -3.10 -13.03 -1.91
N TYR A 230 -3.07 -13.77 -3.01
CA TYR A 230 -4.08 -13.72 -4.06
C TYR A 230 -4.63 -15.12 -4.34
N LEU A 231 -5.83 -15.17 -4.90
CA LEU A 231 -6.45 -16.38 -5.41
C LEU A 231 -6.64 -16.21 -6.91
N ASN A 232 -6.07 -17.11 -7.72
CA ASN A 232 -6.39 -17.15 -9.15
C ASN A 232 -7.88 -17.41 -9.31
N SER A 233 -8.65 -16.35 -9.50
CA SER A 233 -10.11 -16.41 -9.50
C SER A 233 -10.69 -16.26 -10.90
N ASP A 234 -9.91 -15.72 -11.84
CA ASP A 234 -10.31 -15.56 -13.23
C ASP A 234 -10.06 -16.82 -14.07
N GLY A 235 -9.26 -17.77 -13.56
CA GLY A 235 -9.01 -19.06 -14.19
C GLY A 235 -8.21 -18.96 -15.49
N ASP A 236 -7.44 -17.90 -15.67
CA ASP A 236 -6.60 -17.65 -16.85
C ASP A 236 -5.41 -18.63 -16.95
N GLY A 237 -5.15 -19.40 -15.88
CA GLY A 237 -4.08 -20.37 -15.78
C GLY A 237 -2.73 -19.77 -15.38
N LEU A 238 -2.68 -18.48 -15.05
CA LEU A 238 -1.48 -17.72 -14.75
C LEU A 238 -1.64 -16.97 -13.42
N CYS A 239 -0.58 -16.82 -12.64
CA CYS A 239 -0.58 -15.92 -11.50
C CYS A 239 0.24 -14.68 -11.86
N ASP A 240 -0.20 -13.51 -11.40
CA ASP A 240 0.49 -12.22 -11.62
C ASP A 240 1.95 -12.25 -11.14
N PHE A 241 2.20 -12.93 -10.02
CA PHE A 241 3.54 -13.19 -9.50
C PHE A 241 3.53 -14.45 -8.63
N LYS A 242 4.66 -15.12 -8.49
CA LYS A 242 4.85 -16.13 -7.44
C LYS A 242 5.97 -15.70 -6.50
N LEU A 243 5.89 -16.19 -5.26
CA LEU A 243 6.96 -16.03 -4.29
C LEU A 243 7.63 -17.38 -4.05
N ASN A 244 8.95 -17.37 -4.03
CA ASN A 244 9.76 -18.50 -3.59
C ASN A 244 9.54 -18.78 -2.10
N SER A 245 10.01 -19.93 -1.62
CA SER A 245 9.90 -20.32 -0.21
C SER A 245 10.60 -19.36 0.77
N ASP A 246 11.52 -18.54 0.28
CA ASP A 246 12.23 -17.51 1.03
C ASP A 246 11.55 -16.12 0.95
N GLY A 247 10.42 -16.00 0.23
CA GLY A 247 9.68 -14.77 0.05
C GLY A 247 10.21 -13.84 -1.04
N SER A 248 11.23 -14.24 -1.81
CA SER A 248 11.64 -13.51 -3.02
C SER A 248 10.58 -13.67 -4.10
N ALA A 249 10.49 -12.73 -5.05
CA ALA A 249 9.79 -13.02 -6.29
C ALA A 249 10.44 -14.24 -6.97
N ASP A 250 9.60 -15.14 -7.46
CA ASP A 250 10.01 -16.12 -8.45
C ASP A 250 10.28 -15.34 -9.74
N THR A 251 11.37 -15.68 -10.42
CA THR A 251 11.80 -15.01 -11.65
C THR A 251 11.94 -16.00 -12.81
N SER A 252 11.44 -17.23 -12.65
CA SER A 252 11.64 -18.29 -13.64
C SER A 252 10.94 -17.99 -14.97
N ASP A 253 9.79 -17.31 -14.92
CA ASP A 253 8.86 -17.18 -16.05
C ASP A 253 8.25 -15.77 -16.19
N GLU A 254 8.98 -14.71 -15.80
CA GLU A 254 8.54 -13.29 -15.78
C GLU A 254 7.99 -12.73 -17.11
N GLY A 255 8.12 -13.47 -18.22
CA GLY A 255 7.66 -13.05 -19.55
C GLY A 255 6.34 -13.67 -20.02
N GLU A 256 5.87 -14.77 -19.44
CA GLU A 256 4.64 -15.47 -19.85
C GLU A 256 3.61 -15.64 -18.70
N GLY A 257 3.94 -15.17 -17.49
CA GLY A 257 3.14 -15.39 -16.29
C GLY A 257 3.49 -16.72 -15.60
N PHE A 258 3.13 -16.86 -14.32
CA PHE A 258 3.44 -18.09 -13.57
C PHE A 258 2.30 -19.08 -13.65
N ASP A 259 2.54 -20.31 -14.12
CA ASP A 259 1.49 -21.35 -14.19
C ASP A 259 0.73 -21.50 -12.85
N CYS A 260 -0.58 -21.26 -12.87
CA CYS A 260 -1.49 -21.28 -11.71
C CYS A 260 -2.70 -22.17 -12.03
N ALA A 261 -3.11 -23.04 -11.12
CA ALA A 261 -4.43 -23.65 -11.25
C ALA A 261 -5.53 -22.65 -10.90
N GLU A 262 -6.71 -22.79 -11.51
CA GLU A 262 -7.91 -22.08 -11.09
C GLU A 262 -8.16 -22.32 -9.59
N ASN A 263 -8.40 -21.24 -8.84
CA ASN A 263 -8.51 -21.19 -7.38
C ASN A 263 -7.24 -21.59 -6.60
N GLU A 264 -6.06 -21.51 -7.22
CA GLU A 264 -4.79 -21.62 -6.51
C GLU A 264 -4.49 -20.33 -5.73
N ILE A 265 -4.10 -20.47 -4.46
CA ILE A 265 -3.64 -19.33 -3.65
C ILE A 265 -2.15 -19.12 -3.92
N TYR A 266 -1.77 -17.90 -4.28
CA TYR A 266 -0.39 -17.52 -4.56
C TYR A 266 0.00 -16.20 -3.90
N GLY A 267 1.28 -15.85 -3.98
CA GLY A 267 1.78 -14.54 -3.52
C GLY A 267 1.65 -14.30 -2.01
N LEU A 268 1.52 -15.35 -1.19
CA LEU A 268 1.37 -15.21 0.26
C LEU A 268 2.59 -14.56 0.90
N THR A 269 2.37 -13.40 1.50
CA THR A 269 3.40 -12.64 2.20
C THR A 269 2.91 -12.17 3.57
N GLU A 270 3.84 -11.96 4.49
CA GLU A 270 3.55 -11.34 5.79
C GLU A 270 3.44 -9.81 5.70
N HIS A 271 3.75 -9.24 4.54
CA HIS A 271 3.63 -7.83 4.25
C HIS A 271 2.31 -7.50 3.52
N LEU A 272 1.94 -6.23 3.44
CA LEU A 272 0.96 -5.79 2.45
C LEU A 272 1.49 -6.19 1.06
N PRO A 273 0.70 -6.82 0.17
CA PRO A 273 1.21 -7.35 -1.09
C PRO A 273 1.93 -6.31 -1.97
N TRP A 274 1.36 -5.10 -2.07
CA TRP A 274 1.95 -3.98 -2.79
C TRP A 274 3.17 -3.33 -2.09
N ARG A 275 3.45 -3.71 -0.84
CA ARG A 275 4.63 -3.30 -0.03
C ARG A 275 5.54 -4.49 0.31
N ALA A 276 5.39 -5.61 -0.38
CA ALA A 276 6.22 -6.77 -0.17
C ALA A 276 7.66 -6.51 -0.67
N PRO A 277 8.67 -7.25 -0.17
CA PRO A 277 10.07 -7.02 -0.52
C PRO A 277 10.36 -7.04 -2.03
N HIS A 278 9.62 -7.84 -2.81
CA HIS A 278 9.78 -7.86 -4.27
C HIS A 278 9.32 -6.55 -4.95
N ARG A 279 8.32 -5.85 -4.41
CA ARG A 279 7.87 -4.54 -4.90
C ARG A 279 8.88 -3.45 -4.55
N GLU A 280 9.50 -3.55 -3.37
CA GLU A 280 10.63 -2.71 -3.02
C GLU A 280 11.80 -2.93 -3.99
N ALA A 281 12.05 -4.17 -4.42
CA ALA A 281 13.08 -4.48 -5.42
C ALA A 281 12.77 -3.98 -6.83
N SER A 282 11.54 -4.15 -7.28
CA SER A 282 11.13 -3.71 -8.62
C SER A 282 11.10 -2.18 -8.78
N THR A 283 11.03 -1.46 -7.65
CA THR A 283 11.14 0.01 -7.56
C THR A 283 12.54 0.48 -7.15
N LEU A 284 13.55 -0.39 -7.19
CA LEU A 284 14.95 -0.08 -6.87
C LEU A 284 15.19 0.42 -5.43
N GLY A 285 14.30 0.07 -4.49
CA GLY A 285 14.41 0.44 -3.08
C GLY A 285 13.88 1.83 -2.75
N LEU A 286 13.08 2.42 -3.64
CA LEU A 286 12.54 3.76 -3.48
C LEU A 286 11.11 3.77 -2.92
N LEU A 287 10.41 2.64 -2.93
CA LEU A 287 8.99 2.57 -2.61
C LEU A 287 8.70 2.97 -1.17
N SER A 288 9.46 2.46 -0.20
CA SER A 288 9.17 2.74 1.21
C SER A 288 9.40 4.21 1.57
N ASP A 289 10.43 4.83 1.01
CA ASP A 289 10.71 6.25 1.18
C ASP A 289 9.66 7.11 0.46
N HIS A 290 9.23 6.71 -0.74
CA HIS A 290 8.19 7.40 -1.51
C HIS A 290 6.82 7.37 -0.81
N VAL A 291 6.47 6.25 -0.15
CA VAL A 291 5.22 6.14 0.60
C VAL A 291 5.28 6.96 1.89
N GLY A 292 6.44 7.03 2.55
CA GLY A 292 6.62 7.75 3.82
C GLY A 292 6.24 6.95 5.09
N ASN A 293 5.73 5.72 4.91
CA ASN A 293 5.36 4.82 6.01
C ASN A 293 6.11 3.48 5.90
N ALA A 294 6.96 3.17 6.87
CA ALA A 294 7.77 1.95 6.90
C ALA A 294 7.02 0.70 7.38
N ASN A 295 5.80 0.81 7.92
CA ASN A 295 5.05 -0.32 8.42
C ASN A 295 4.43 -1.12 7.26
N THR A 296 5.00 -2.29 6.99
CA THR A 296 4.52 -3.18 5.92
C THR A 296 3.96 -4.50 6.42
N VAL A 297 4.36 -4.95 7.62
CA VAL A 297 4.02 -6.27 8.17
C VAL A 297 2.59 -6.31 8.72
N VAL A 298 1.76 -7.19 8.16
CA VAL A 298 0.34 -7.40 8.50
C VAL A 298 0.18 -8.23 9.78
N THR A 299 1.16 -9.08 10.10
CA THR A 299 1.13 -9.89 11.32
C THR A 299 1.11 -9.01 12.57
N GLY A 300 0.20 -9.32 13.50
CA GLY A 300 -0.01 -8.55 14.73
C GLY A 300 -0.96 -7.35 14.58
N THR A 301 -1.57 -7.18 13.40
CA THR A 301 -2.68 -6.22 13.24
C THR A 301 -3.95 -6.72 13.91
N ILE A 302 -4.74 -5.80 14.48
CA ILE A 302 -5.97 -6.14 15.18
C ILE A 302 -7.02 -6.75 14.24
N GLY A 303 -7.54 -7.92 14.60
CA GLY A 303 -8.72 -8.54 13.97
C GLY A 303 -10.00 -8.49 14.81
N GLY A 304 -9.89 -8.09 16.08
CA GLY A 304 -11.02 -8.01 17.03
C GLY A 304 -10.63 -8.16 18.51
N ILE A 305 -9.42 -8.63 18.78
CA ILE A 305 -8.84 -8.70 20.14
C ILE A 305 -7.50 -7.96 20.11
N ALA A 306 -7.29 -7.07 21.08
CA ALA A 306 -6.04 -6.35 21.26
C ALA A 306 -5.83 -5.96 22.72
N SER A 307 -4.58 -5.72 23.11
CA SER A 307 -4.29 -5.23 24.46
C SER A 307 -5.00 -3.90 24.70
N ALA A 308 -5.78 -3.81 25.77
CA ALA A 308 -6.37 -2.54 26.16
C ALA A 308 -5.33 -1.57 26.72
N ASP A 309 -4.24 -2.04 27.34
CA ASP A 309 -3.24 -1.17 28.00
C ASP A 309 -2.10 -0.76 27.07
N GLU A 310 -1.84 -1.52 26.01
CA GLU A 310 -0.70 -1.32 25.11
C GLU A 310 -1.15 -0.92 23.71
N SER A 311 -0.29 -0.18 23.00
CA SER A 311 -0.45 0.09 21.57
C SER A 311 -0.47 -1.20 20.75
N PHE A 312 -1.27 -1.23 19.70
CA PHE A 312 -1.35 -2.35 18.76
C PHE A 312 -1.44 -1.86 17.32
N LYS A 313 -1.04 -2.71 16.37
CA LYS A 313 -1.06 -2.38 14.95
C LYS A 313 -2.48 -2.48 14.38
N VAL A 314 -2.83 -1.59 13.47
CA VAL A 314 -4.12 -1.57 12.78
C VAL A 314 -3.87 -1.54 11.27
N ASN A 315 -4.52 -2.46 10.55
CA ASN A 315 -4.52 -2.46 9.10
C ASN A 315 -5.66 -1.57 8.60
N LEU A 316 -5.33 -0.46 7.96
CA LEU A 316 -6.27 0.51 7.41
C LEU A 316 -6.71 0.08 6.01
N VAL A 317 -7.41 -1.06 5.93
CA VAL A 317 -8.00 -1.60 4.69
C VAL A 317 -6.95 -1.86 3.60
N GLY A 318 -5.75 -2.28 3.98
CA GLY A 318 -4.67 -2.61 3.05
C GLY A 318 -4.00 -1.40 2.37
N TYR A 319 -4.35 -0.18 2.77
CA TYR A 319 -3.72 1.06 2.30
C TYR A 319 -2.55 1.50 3.19
N ALA A 320 -2.60 1.18 4.48
CA ALA A 320 -1.56 1.53 5.44
C ALA A 320 -1.62 0.65 6.68
N ILE A 321 -0.50 0.56 7.40
CA ILE A 321 -0.45 0.01 8.75
C ILE A 321 0.08 1.11 9.68
N THR A 322 -0.59 1.28 10.81
CA THR A 322 -0.22 2.26 11.83
C THR A 322 -0.53 1.70 13.21
N GLU A 323 0.00 2.34 14.25
CA GLU A 323 -0.14 1.90 15.63
C GLU A 323 -1.18 2.74 16.37
N SER A 324 -1.94 2.10 17.24
CA SER A 324 -2.91 2.76 18.09
C SER A 324 -2.24 3.44 19.28
N VAL A 325 -2.79 4.58 19.70
CA VAL A 325 -2.39 5.29 20.92
C VAL A 325 -3.46 5.04 21.98
N PRO A 326 -3.14 4.38 23.11
CA PRO A 326 -4.08 4.18 24.19
C PRO A 326 -4.40 5.53 24.88
N GLY A 327 -5.69 5.82 25.00
CA GLY A 327 -6.26 6.98 25.64
C GLY A 327 -6.83 6.67 27.03
N GLU A 328 -7.85 7.45 27.42
CA GLU A 328 -8.49 7.30 28.72
C GLU A 328 -9.51 6.16 28.75
N MET A 329 -9.87 5.75 29.98
CA MET A 329 -11.00 4.85 30.19
C MET A 329 -12.31 5.61 29.98
N GLU A 330 -13.16 5.06 29.13
CA GLU A 330 -14.49 5.57 28.83
C GLU A 330 -15.55 4.52 29.11
N GLU A 331 -16.75 4.97 29.46
CA GLU A 331 -17.89 4.08 29.62
C GLU A 331 -18.73 4.11 28.34
N TYR A 332 -18.86 2.97 27.68
CA TYR A 332 -19.71 2.82 26.49
C TYR A 332 -20.74 1.72 26.72
N LYS A 333 -22.04 2.05 26.61
CA LYS A 333 -23.15 1.15 26.94
C LYS A 333 -23.02 0.50 28.34
N GLU A 334 -22.54 1.26 29.32
CA GLU A 334 -22.26 0.83 30.70
C GLU A 334 -21.12 -0.20 30.85
N ILE A 335 -20.32 -0.39 29.80
CA ILE A 335 -19.11 -1.22 29.81
C ILE A 335 -17.89 -0.29 29.87
N PRO A 336 -17.02 -0.42 30.89
CA PRO A 336 -15.78 0.34 30.95
C PRO A 336 -14.80 -0.18 29.89
N MET A 337 -14.35 0.68 28.98
CA MET A 337 -13.42 0.35 27.90
C MET A 337 -12.31 1.40 27.84
N ARG A 338 -11.13 1.03 27.33
CA ARG A 338 -10.10 2.01 26.99
C ARG A 338 -10.29 2.48 25.55
N ALA A 339 -10.31 3.79 25.35
CA ALA A 339 -10.29 4.36 24.01
C ALA A 339 -8.88 4.26 23.42
N HIS A 340 -8.78 3.92 22.15
CA HIS A 340 -7.56 3.91 21.36
C HIS A 340 -7.82 4.76 20.12
N THR A 341 -6.94 5.70 19.86
CA THR A 341 -7.00 6.54 18.66
C THR A 341 -5.87 6.14 17.73
N VAL A 342 -6.18 6.10 16.44
CA VAL A 342 -5.24 5.82 15.36
C VAL A 342 -5.34 6.99 14.39
N ASP A 343 -4.25 7.71 14.22
CA ASP A 343 -4.15 8.82 13.30
C ASP A 343 -3.07 8.52 12.26
N LEU A 344 -3.46 8.58 10.98
CA LEU A 344 -2.55 8.54 9.86
C LEU A 344 -2.62 9.88 9.13
N ASP A 345 -1.52 10.63 9.18
CA ASP A 345 -1.39 11.91 8.49
C ASP A 345 -1.28 11.68 6.98
N PRO A 346 -2.23 12.20 6.16
CA PRO A 346 -2.13 12.08 4.71
C PRO A 346 -0.86 12.72 4.15
N ALA A 347 -0.30 13.75 4.78
CA ALA A 347 0.91 14.42 4.30
C ALA A 347 2.16 13.54 4.33
N GLN A 348 2.12 12.43 5.06
CA GLN A 348 3.24 11.50 5.23
C GLN A 348 2.94 10.10 4.67
N HIS A 349 1.83 9.95 3.94
CA HIS A 349 1.40 8.65 3.43
C HIS A 349 0.83 8.74 2.02
N GLN A 350 1.71 8.56 1.03
CA GLN A 350 1.35 8.54 -0.39
C GLN A 350 1.08 7.10 -0.86
N ILE A 351 -0.04 6.88 -1.54
CA ILE A 351 -0.48 5.55 -1.98
C ILE A 351 -0.45 5.36 -3.50
N GLN A 352 0.20 6.25 -4.26
CA GLN A 352 0.20 6.15 -5.72
C GLN A 352 0.67 4.78 -6.21
N ALA A 353 1.73 4.22 -5.59
CA ALA A 353 2.30 2.94 -6.00
C ALA A 353 1.30 1.78 -5.89
N LYS A 354 0.36 1.87 -4.94
CA LYS A 354 -0.74 0.90 -4.83
C LYS A 354 -1.73 1.02 -5.99
N LEU A 355 -1.97 2.26 -6.45
CA LEU A 355 -2.98 2.56 -7.46
C LEU A 355 -2.46 2.41 -8.90
N ILE A 356 -1.18 2.67 -9.13
CA ILE A 356 -0.51 2.46 -10.42
C ILE A 356 -0.22 0.97 -10.59
N GLY A 357 0.39 0.33 -9.59
CA GLY A 357 0.60 -1.11 -9.54
C GLY A 357 1.44 -1.70 -10.69
N SER A 358 2.26 -0.89 -11.36
CA SER A 358 3.01 -1.32 -12.56
C SER A 358 4.07 -2.35 -12.26
N GLY A 359 4.52 -2.45 -11.00
CA GLY A 359 5.62 -3.33 -10.62
C GLY A 359 6.97 -2.86 -11.15
N THR A 360 7.10 -1.58 -11.49
CA THR A 360 8.35 -0.96 -11.97
C THR A 360 8.58 0.36 -11.25
N PHE A 361 9.69 1.06 -11.53
CA PHE A 361 9.94 2.38 -10.96
C PHE A 361 8.89 3.45 -11.32
N VAL A 362 7.97 3.17 -12.27
CA VAL A 362 6.83 4.06 -12.57
C VAL A 362 5.93 4.23 -11.35
N ASP A 363 5.84 3.23 -10.48
CA ASP A 363 5.09 3.29 -9.22
C ASP A 363 5.60 4.39 -8.26
N VAL A 364 6.86 4.81 -8.40
CA VAL A 364 7.49 5.87 -7.58
C VAL A 364 7.80 7.13 -8.38
N LEU A 365 7.28 7.26 -9.61
CA LEU A 365 7.48 8.44 -10.44
C LEU A 365 6.77 9.65 -9.81
N PRO A 366 7.50 10.73 -9.46
CA PRO A 366 6.93 11.86 -8.74
C PRO A 366 5.72 12.48 -9.44
N GLY A 367 4.58 12.54 -8.75
CA GLY A 367 3.36 13.13 -9.28
C GLY A 367 2.70 12.35 -10.42
N ALA A 368 3.00 11.06 -10.59
CA ALA A 368 2.34 10.21 -11.58
C ALA A 368 0.82 10.06 -11.30
N LEU A 369 0.49 9.72 -10.05
CA LEU A 369 -0.88 9.66 -9.56
C LEU A 369 -0.89 10.09 -8.09
N PRO A 370 -0.73 11.39 -7.79
CA PRO A 370 -0.40 11.87 -6.45
C PRO A 370 -1.62 11.82 -5.52
N VAL A 371 -1.93 10.62 -5.03
CA VAL A 371 -3.00 10.33 -4.09
C VAL A 371 -2.40 10.02 -2.72
N TYR A 372 -2.86 10.76 -1.73
CA TYR A 372 -2.46 10.66 -0.33
C TYR A 372 -3.63 10.11 0.48
N PHE A 373 -3.33 9.20 1.39
CA PHE A 373 -4.35 8.52 2.20
C PHE A 373 -4.19 8.88 3.67
N GLY A 374 -5.22 9.51 4.23
CA GLY A 374 -5.34 9.81 5.64
C GLY A 374 -6.41 8.95 6.28
N SER A 375 -6.27 8.64 7.56
CA SER A 375 -7.29 7.90 8.29
C SER A 375 -7.29 8.26 9.76
N HIS A 376 -8.48 8.34 10.34
CA HIS A 376 -8.72 8.52 11.75
C HIS A 376 -9.60 7.37 12.25
N VAL A 377 -9.10 6.57 13.19
CA VAL A 377 -9.83 5.43 13.76
C VAL A 377 -9.92 5.54 15.27
N ASP A 378 -11.15 5.45 15.78
CA ASP A 378 -11.45 5.29 17.19
C ASP A 378 -11.84 3.85 17.48
N ILE A 379 -11.08 3.18 18.33
CA ILE A 379 -11.33 1.80 18.78
C ILE A 379 -11.53 1.82 20.28
N LYS A 380 -12.54 1.12 20.81
CA LYS A 380 -12.67 0.93 22.26
C LYS A 380 -12.52 -0.53 22.63
N VAL A 381 -11.60 -0.78 23.55
CA VAL A 381 -11.18 -2.13 23.95
C VAL A 381 -11.53 -2.36 25.42
N GLU A 382 -12.21 -3.45 25.71
CA GLU A 382 -12.56 -3.82 27.08
C GLU A 382 -11.34 -4.45 27.78
N PRO A 383 -10.91 -3.96 28.96
CA PRO A 383 -9.62 -4.32 29.57
C PRO A 383 -9.52 -5.74 30.14
N VAL A 384 -10.63 -6.41 30.45
CA VAL A 384 -10.60 -7.78 31.01
C VAL A 384 -10.45 -8.83 29.90
N THR A 385 -11.25 -8.71 28.86
CA THR A 385 -11.32 -9.66 27.74
C THR A 385 -10.43 -9.25 26.57
N ASN A 386 -9.96 -8.00 26.56
CA ASN A 386 -9.17 -7.42 25.47
C ASN A 386 -9.91 -7.42 24.12
N VAL A 387 -11.25 -7.52 24.15
CA VAL A 387 -12.08 -7.49 22.94
C VAL A 387 -12.35 -6.04 22.56
N ALA A 388 -12.13 -5.71 21.28
CA ALA A 388 -12.57 -4.44 20.72
C ALA A 388 -14.09 -4.51 20.46
N MET A 389 -14.84 -3.64 21.14
CA MET A 389 -16.31 -3.64 21.12
C MET A 389 -16.90 -2.42 20.41
N TYR A 390 -16.04 -1.51 19.97
CA TYR A 390 -16.39 -0.32 19.21
C TYR A 390 -15.25 -0.03 18.24
N GLY A 391 -15.59 0.30 17.00
CA GLY A 391 -14.67 0.74 15.97
C GLY A 391 -15.36 1.75 15.06
N LYS A 392 -14.80 2.95 14.96
CA LYS A 392 -15.24 3.96 14.00
C LYS A 392 -14.01 4.41 13.23
N SER A 393 -14.02 4.27 11.91
CA SER A 393 -12.95 4.75 11.04
C SER A 393 -13.50 5.75 10.04
N VAL A 394 -12.74 6.80 9.83
CA VAL A 394 -12.94 7.82 8.80
C VAL A 394 -11.65 7.87 7.99
N SER A 395 -11.71 7.36 6.75
CA SER A 395 -10.55 7.34 5.85
C SER A 395 -10.81 8.27 4.68
N MET A 396 -9.80 9.01 4.26
CA MET A 396 -9.94 10.11 3.31
C MET A 396 -8.79 10.12 2.30
N PHE A 397 -9.16 10.25 1.03
CA PHE A 397 -8.23 10.28 -0.10
C PHE A 397 -8.08 11.72 -0.59
N HIS A 398 -6.84 12.21 -0.63
CA HIS A 398 -6.50 13.54 -1.10
C HIS A 398 -5.72 13.45 -2.40
N PHE A 399 -6.09 14.25 -3.38
CA PHE A 399 -5.42 14.33 -4.67
C PHE A 399 -4.66 15.65 -4.79
N ASP A 400 -3.40 15.60 -5.20
CA ASP A 400 -2.57 16.78 -5.46
C ASP A 400 -2.84 17.33 -6.86
N LEU A 401 -3.20 18.61 -6.94
CA LEU A 401 -3.57 19.28 -8.18
C LEU A 401 -2.40 19.99 -8.88
N ARG A 402 -1.21 20.02 -8.28
CA ARG A 402 -0.05 20.75 -8.84
C ARG A 402 0.53 20.08 -10.08
N GLY A 403 0.24 18.79 -10.28
CA GLY A 403 0.65 18.01 -11.44
C GLY A 403 1.98 17.27 -11.27
N PRO A 404 2.46 16.61 -12.33
CA PRO A 404 3.65 15.76 -12.32
C PRO A 404 4.90 16.47 -11.81
N GLY A 405 5.79 15.74 -11.13
CA GLY A 405 7.01 16.29 -10.53
C GLY A 405 6.82 17.00 -9.19
N ASN A 406 5.59 17.33 -8.80
CA ASN A 406 5.32 17.90 -7.48
C ASN A 406 5.06 16.80 -6.45
N MET A 407 5.75 16.91 -5.31
CA MET A 407 5.60 16.03 -4.15
C MET A 407 5.40 16.88 -2.90
N ASN A 408 4.90 16.29 -1.81
CA ASN A 408 4.73 16.96 -0.51
C ASN A 408 3.85 18.24 -0.61
N PRO A 409 2.56 18.11 -0.94
CA PRO A 409 1.66 19.26 -1.02
C PRO A 409 1.39 19.86 0.35
N ASP A 410 1.00 21.13 0.35
CA ASP A 410 0.57 21.79 1.58
C ASP A 410 -0.87 21.38 1.92
N PHE A 411 -1.05 20.71 3.07
CA PHE A 411 -2.35 20.32 3.64
C PHE A 411 -2.94 21.38 4.58
N SER A 412 -2.31 22.55 4.72
CA SER A 412 -2.78 23.61 5.61
C SER A 412 -4.12 24.22 5.18
N ASP A 413 -4.89 24.70 6.16
CA ASP A 413 -6.19 25.33 5.93
C ASP A 413 -6.09 26.52 4.95
N GLY A 414 -6.70 26.37 3.77
CA GLY A 414 -6.72 27.39 2.72
C GLY A 414 -5.73 27.15 1.57
N SER A 415 -4.92 26.10 1.64
CA SER A 415 -4.16 25.60 0.50
C SER A 415 -5.09 25.06 -0.59
N THR A 416 -4.70 25.26 -1.86
CA THR A 416 -5.38 24.67 -3.03
C THR A 416 -4.60 23.52 -3.62
N ASP A 417 -3.50 23.11 -2.97
CA ASP A 417 -2.61 22.06 -3.48
C ASP A 417 -3.32 20.71 -3.46
N THR A 418 -4.10 20.43 -2.42
CA THR A 418 -4.81 19.16 -2.26
C THR A 418 -6.32 19.33 -2.33
N HIS A 419 -6.99 18.32 -2.89
CA HIS A 419 -8.44 18.23 -2.88
C HIS A 419 -8.89 16.85 -2.40
N PRO A 420 -9.84 16.77 -1.45
CA PRO A 420 -10.38 15.49 -1.05
C PRO A 420 -11.31 14.92 -2.11
N VAL A 421 -11.08 13.67 -2.50
CA VAL A 421 -11.83 13.02 -3.59
C VAL A 421 -12.85 12.04 -3.05
N PHE A 422 -12.50 11.32 -1.98
CA PHE A 422 -13.33 10.25 -1.45
C PHE A 422 -13.14 10.10 0.07
N GLU A 423 -14.22 9.71 0.76
CA GLU A 423 -14.25 9.49 2.21
C GLU A 423 -15.01 8.19 2.51
N ILE A 424 -14.40 7.33 3.32
CA ILE A 424 -14.97 6.06 3.78
C ILE A 424 -15.27 6.19 5.27
N HIS A 425 -16.54 6.02 5.63
CA HIS A 425 -16.95 5.82 7.01
C HIS A 425 -17.24 4.35 7.26
N THR A 426 -16.49 3.73 8.16
CA THR A 426 -16.85 2.42 8.71
C THR A 426 -17.18 2.56 10.18
N PHE A 427 -18.23 1.85 10.60
CA PHE A 427 -18.72 1.87 11.96
C PHE A 427 -19.12 0.46 12.37
N SER A 428 -18.61 0.03 13.51
CA SER A 428 -18.92 -1.23 14.15
C SER A 428 -19.07 -0.99 15.66
N GLU A 429 -20.11 -1.57 16.24
CA GLU A 429 -20.33 -1.54 17.68
C GLU A 429 -20.95 -2.84 18.17
N ILE A 430 -20.75 -3.12 19.44
CA ILE A 430 -21.47 -4.19 20.12
C ILE A 430 -22.99 -3.89 20.12
N PRO A 431 -23.84 -4.82 19.64
CA PRO A 431 -25.30 -4.69 19.72
C PRO A 431 -25.79 -4.61 21.18
N ASP A 432 -26.92 -3.93 21.41
CA ASP A 432 -27.42 -3.66 22.78
C ASP A 432 -27.73 -4.94 23.58
N ASP A 433 -28.35 -5.93 22.92
CA ASP A 433 -28.65 -7.23 23.51
C ASP A 433 -27.37 -7.99 23.92
N SER A 434 -26.35 -7.93 23.08
CA SER A 434 -25.03 -8.52 23.33
C SER A 434 -24.28 -7.79 24.44
N ALA A 435 -24.42 -6.46 24.54
CA ALA A 435 -23.85 -5.66 25.61
C ALA A 435 -24.50 -5.99 26.97
N ASP A 436 -25.82 -6.16 27.02
CA ASP A 436 -26.53 -6.57 28.24
C ASP A 436 -26.11 -7.98 28.70
N ILE A 437 -25.98 -8.93 27.76
CA ILE A 437 -25.45 -10.27 28.04
C ILE A 437 -24.00 -10.19 28.55
N PHE A 438 -23.15 -9.36 27.92
CA PHE A 438 -21.75 -9.21 28.31
C PHE A 438 -21.62 -8.62 29.72
N LYS A 439 -22.39 -7.56 30.04
CA LYS A 439 -22.47 -6.99 31.39
C LYS A 439 -22.83 -8.07 32.40
N CYS A 440 -23.86 -8.85 32.11
CA CYS A 440 -24.33 -9.89 33.01
C CYS A 440 -23.33 -11.05 33.20
N LYS A 441 -22.72 -11.54 32.13
CA LYS A 441 -21.90 -12.76 32.17
C LYS A 441 -20.42 -12.52 32.44
N VAL A 442 -19.90 -11.34 32.14
CA VAL A 442 -18.47 -11.03 32.23
C VAL A 442 -18.20 -9.99 33.31
N LEU A 443 -18.86 -8.83 33.26
CA LEU A 443 -18.64 -7.76 34.25
C LEU A 443 -19.21 -8.11 35.64
N HIS A 444 -20.43 -8.63 35.71
CA HIS A 444 -21.07 -8.96 36.99
C HIS A 444 -20.55 -10.26 37.64
N ASN A 445 -19.89 -11.14 36.86
CA ASN A 445 -19.26 -12.36 37.39
C ASN A 445 -17.87 -12.11 38.01
N LEU A 446 -17.31 -10.92 37.85
CA LEU A 446 -16.16 -10.45 38.62
C LEU A 446 -16.62 -9.93 39.99
N GLY A 447 -17.16 -10.82 40.83
CA GLY A 447 -17.62 -10.47 42.18
C GLY A 447 -16.51 -9.85 43.06
N PRO A 448 -16.84 -9.29 44.24
CA PRO A 448 -15.89 -8.54 45.10
C PRO A 448 -14.68 -9.34 45.60
N MET A 449 -14.66 -10.66 45.38
CA MET A 449 -13.57 -11.56 45.76
C MET A 449 -12.88 -12.22 44.54
N GLY A 450 -13.30 -11.94 43.31
CA GLY A 450 -12.68 -12.41 42.07
C GLY A 450 -12.90 -13.90 41.72
N TRP A 451 -13.65 -14.67 42.52
CA TRP A 451 -13.91 -16.11 42.27
C TRP A 451 -15.33 -16.57 42.63
N SER A 452 -16.26 -15.67 42.98
CA SER A 452 -17.65 -16.05 43.29
C SER A 452 -18.64 -15.04 42.74
N ASP A 453 -19.59 -15.50 41.93
CA ASP A 453 -20.86 -14.81 41.69
C ASP A 453 -21.93 -15.45 42.60
N PHE A 454 -22.82 -14.64 43.18
CA PHE A 454 -23.99 -15.15 43.90
C PHE A 454 -25.23 -14.89 43.06
N GLY A 455 -25.26 -15.43 41.84
CA GLY A 455 -26.42 -15.54 40.95
C GLY A 455 -27.07 -14.23 40.54
N GLY A 456 -26.95 -13.85 39.27
CA GLY A 456 -27.86 -12.90 38.62
C GLY A 456 -29.25 -13.51 38.37
N SER A 457 -30.25 -12.67 38.07
CA SER A 457 -31.62 -13.11 37.73
C SER A 457 -31.92 -12.99 36.23
N GLY A 458 -32.57 -13.99 35.62
CA GLY A 458 -33.05 -13.96 34.23
C GLY A 458 -32.15 -14.71 33.24
N ASP A 459 -32.04 -14.25 31.98
CA ASP A 459 -31.18 -14.84 30.92
C ASP A 459 -29.65 -14.83 31.23
N CYS A 460 -29.31 -14.35 32.42
CA CYS A 460 -27.97 -14.30 33.01
C CYS A 460 -27.66 -15.49 33.93
N GLU A 461 -28.58 -16.43 34.09
CA GLU A 461 -28.42 -17.56 35.00
C GLU A 461 -27.42 -18.57 34.42
N LEU A 462 -26.24 -18.68 35.05
CA LEU A 462 -25.45 -19.92 34.99
C LEU A 462 -26.19 -20.95 35.84
N GLU A 463 -27.29 -21.52 35.31
CA GLU A 463 -28.13 -22.52 36.00
C GLU A 463 -27.30 -23.71 36.55
N GLY A 464 -26.08 -23.93 36.05
CA GLY A 464 -25.17 -24.98 36.48
C GLY A 464 -24.26 -24.68 37.69
N THR A 465 -23.98 -23.42 38.07
CA THR A 465 -22.97 -23.10 39.12
C THR A 465 -23.54 -22.49 40.39
N GLY A 466 -24.73 -21.87 40.36
CA GLY A 466 -25.31 -21.22 41.56
C GLY A 466 -25.49 -22.16 42.77
N THR A 467 -25.70 -23.46 42.54
CA THR A 467 -25.72 -24.46 43.62
C THR A 467 -24.34 -24.74 44.22
N ILE A 468 -23.28 -24.70 43.41
CA ILE A 468 -21.90 -24.90 43.84
C ILE A 468 -21.42 -23.68 44.64
N ASP A 469 -21.76 -22.47 44.20
CA ASP A 469 -21.36 -21.23 44.88
C ASP A 469 -22.05 -21.07 46.24
N MET A 470 -23.34 -21.43 46.35
CA MET A 470 -24.03 -21.51 47.64
C MET A 470 -23.41 -22.55 48.59
N VAL A 471 -22.99 -23.70 48.07
CA VAL A 471 -22.31 -24.73 48.86
C VAL A 471 -20.92 -24.27 49.31
N ALA A 472 -20.15 -23.61 48.44
CA ALA A 472 -18.86 -23.04 48.79
C ALA A 472 -19.00 -21.95 49.86
N ALA A 473 -19.97 -21.04 49.73
CA ALA A 473 -20.27 -20.02 50.72
C ALA A 473 -20.67 -20.62 52.08
N ALA A 474 -21.51 -21.65 52.08
CA ALA A 474 -21.87 -22.38 53.29
C ALA A 474 -20.64 -23.05 53.93
N LEU A 475 -19.74 -23.62 53.15
CA LEU A 475 -18.49 -24.20 53.64
C LEU A 475 -17.55 -23.15 54.24
N TYR A 476 -17.46 -21.95 53.67
CA TYR A 476 -16.68 -20.85 54.25
C TYR A 476 -17.29 -20.33 55.56
N ILE A 477 -18.61 -20.17 55.63
CA ILE A 477 -19.31 -19.77 56.87
C ILE A 477 -19.10 -20.83 57.95
N VAL A 478 -19.22 -22.11 57.60
CA VAL A 478 -18.97 -23.23 58.52
C VAL A 478 -17.50 -23.27 58.95
N GLY A 479 -16.56 -23.02 58.03
CA GLY A 479 -15.13 -22.94 58.33
C GLY A 479 -14.79 -21.81 59.30
N ILE A 480 -15.33 -20.61 59.09
CA ILE A 480 -15.17 -19.46 59.98
C ILE A 480 -15.83 -19.74 61.34
N ALA A 481 -17.00 -20.36 61.36
CA ALA A 481 -17.68 -20.76 62.61
C ALA A 481 -16.89 -21.82 63.38
N LEU A 482 -16.27 -22.77 62.71
CA LEU A 482 -15.40 -23.79 63.33
C LEU A 482 -14.10 -23.19 63.86
N LEU A 483 -13.50 -22.21 63.17
CA LEU A 483 -12.35 -21.46 63.66
C LEU A 483 -12.71 -20.62 64.89
N ALA A 484 -13.88 -19.96 64.89
CA ALA A 484 -14.38 -19.23 66.05
C ALA A 484 -14.69 -20.16 67.24
N TYR A 485 -15.28 -21.33 66.98
CA TYR A 485 -15.55 -22.34 68.00
C TYR A 485 -14.26 -22.95 68.57
N GLY A 486 -13.27 -23.25 67.71
CA GLY A 486 -11.94 -23.69 68.11
C GLY A 486 -11.19 -22.64 68.95
N GLY A 487 -11.32 -21.36 68.57
CA GLY A 487 -10.80 -20.22 69.34
C GLY A 487 -11.46 -20.09 70.72
N MET A 488 -12.79 -20.21 70.81
CA MET A 488 -13.51 -20.20 72.09
C MET A 488 -13.15 -21.40 72.98
N MET A 489 -12.96 -22.60 72.42
CA MET A 489 -12.51 -23.78 73.17
C MET A 489 -11.08 -23.64 73.70
N MET A 490 -10.17 -22.98 72.96
CA MET A 490 -8.82 -22.68 73.46
C MET A 490 -8.81 -21.60 74.57
N VAL A 491 -9.74 -20.65 74.53
CA VAL A 491 -9.91 -19.64 75.60
C VAL A 491 -10.60 -20.24 76.83
N GLY A 492 -11.58 -21.13 76.66
CA GLY A 492 -12.25 -21.86 77.75
C GLY A 492 -11.38 -22.94 78.41
N GLY A 493 -10.50 -23.59 77.65
CA GLY A 493 -9.58 -24.63 78.13
C GLY A 493 -8.45 -24.12 79.04
N ARG A 494 -8.20 -22.80 79.08
CA ARG A 494 -7.22 -22.19 79.99
C ARG A 494 -7.74 -21.95 81.42
N SER A 495 -9.05 -22.13 81.68
CA SER A 495 -9.63 -21.90 83.02
C SER A 495 -9.80 -23.15 83.88
N ALA A 496 -9.43 -24.35 83.39
CA ALA A 496 -9.58 -25.61 84.13
C ALA A 496 -8.35 -26.52 84.03
N LYS A 497 -7.26 -26.15 84.72
CA LYS A 497 -6.25 -27.08 85.27
C LYS A 497 -5.25 -26.34 86.17
N GLY A 498 -5.69 -26.01 87.39
CA GLY A 498 -4.80 -25.89 88.54
C GLY A 498 -4.94 -27.16 89.38
N GLY A 499 -3.91 -28.00 89.47
CA GLY A 499 -3.97 -29.19 90.32
C GLY A 499 -2.92 -30.27 90.05
N SER A 500 -1.74 -30.08 90.64
CA SER A 500 -0.78 -31.07 91.20
C SER A 500 -0.10 -32.12 90.31
N LEU A 501 1.25 -32.00 90.28
CA LEU A 501 2.24 -33.05 90.08
C LEU A 501 2.15 -34.17 91.14
N LEU A 502 2.48 -35.41 90.74
CA LEU A 502 3.43 -36.33 91.40
C LEU A 502 3.50 -37.68 90.64
N ALA A 503 4.68 -38.02 90.10
CA ALA A 503 5.51 -39.22 90.39
C ALA A 503 4.95 -40.57 89.87
N ALA A 504 5.71 -41.55 89.40
CA ALA A 504 7.12 -41.76 89.05
C ALA A 504 7.19 -43.06 88.24
N SER A 505 8.32 -43.26 87.56
CA SER A 505 8.71 -44.44 86.77
C SER A 505 9.30 -45.55 87.65
N GLU A 506 8.93 -46.82 87.39
CA GLU A 506 9.72 -48.08 87.46
C GLU A 506 8.79 -49.30 87.17
N LYS A 507 8.99 -50.10 86.10
CA LYS A 507 9.75 -51.38 85.98
C LYS A 507 9.12 -52.55 86.76
N GLU A 508 8.76 -53.70 86.16
CA GLU A 508 9.50 -54.89 85.65
C GLU A 508 8.43 -55.78 84.96
N GLU A 509 8.64 -56.71 84.02
CA GLU A 509 9.73 -57.52 83.47
C GLU A 509 9.31 -57.96 82.05
#